data_AF-R5GUH9-F1
#
_entry.id   AF-R5GUH9-F1
#
_cell.length_a   1.000
_cell.length_b   1.000
_cell.length_c   1.000
_cell.angle_alpha   90.00
_cell.angle_beta   90.00
_cell.angle_gamma   90.00
#
_symmetry.space_group_name_H-M   'P 1'
#
loop_
_entity.id
_entity.type
_entity.pdbx_description
1 polymer ?
#
loop_
_entity_poly.entity_id
_entity_poly.type
_entity_poly.pdbx_seq_one_letter_code
_entity_poly.pdbx_strand_id
1 'polypeptide(L)'
;MAENENVTFDENEGTVTLTDEAGDTAVFHFFEETYIPLDDEDGVTTEFECISSMEYKGDVYYALLPKSDDEEEPDEFVVLKGEENDDELLLTSIDDEEENQKIGELFLKALFSLEDMSDDDGGILQ
;
A
#
# COMPACT_ATOMS: atom_id res chain seq x y z
N MET A 1 25.91 5.15 6.04
CA MET A 1 25.07 4.08 5.49
C MET A 1 24.25 3.62 6.68
N ALA A 2 23.06 4.19 6.84
CA ALA A 2 22.15 3.75 7.88
C ALA A 2 21.49 2.50 7.34
N GLU A 3 21.95 1.34 7.79
CA GLU A 3 21.22 0.10 7.62
C GLU A 3 19.93 0.29 8.46
N ASN A 4 18.82 0.59 7.80
CA ASN A 4 17.52 0.65 8.47
C ASN A 4 17.13 -0.78 8.82
N GLU A 5 17.61 -1.27 9.97
CA GLU A 5 17.46 -2.64 10.52
C GLU A 5 16.00 -3.11 10.68
N ASN A 6 15.01 -2.28 10.36
CA ASN A 6 13.58 -2.56 10.48
C ASN A 6 12.85 -2.78 9.15
N VAL A 7 13.54 -2.78 8.01
CA VAL A 7 12.93 -3.03 6.70
C VAL A 7 13.59 -4.25 6.06
N THR A 8 12.80 -5.28 5.76
CA THR A 8 13.28 -6.47 5.03
C THR A 8 12.54 -6.59 3.70
N PHE A 9 13.30 -6.67 2.62
CA PHE A 9 12.79 -6.89 1.27
C PHE A 9 12.94 -8.36 0.94
N ASP A 10 11.84 -9.01 0.57
CA ASP A 10 11.89 -10.35 -0.01
C ASP A 10 11.72 -10.25 -1.53
N GLU A 11 12.84 -10.31 -2.24
CA GLU A 11 12.88 -10.30 -3.70
C GLU A 11 12.21 -11.54 -4.33
N ASN A 12 11.98 -12.62 -3.56
CA ASN A 12 11.36 -13.84 -4.09
C ASN A 12 9.84 -13.72 -4.16
N GLU A 13 9.24 -13.03 -3.19
CA GLU A 13 7.80 -12.82 -3.08
C GLU A 13 7.35 -11.40 -3.46
N GLY A 14 8.27 -10.47 -3.72
CA GLY A 14 7.92 -9.08 -4.04
C GLY A 14 7.32 -8.35 -2.84
N THR A 15 7.72 -8.74 -1.63
CA THR A 15 7.15 -8.21 -0.38
C THR A 15 8.15 -7.36 0.37
N VAL A 16 7.66 -6.33 1.06
CA VAL A 16 8.44 -5.47 1.96
C VAL A 16 7.87 -5.63 3.34
N THR A 17 8.69 -5.96 4.33
CA THR A 17 8.25 -6.01 5.71
C THR A 17 8.85 -4.85 6.48
N LEU A 18 7.98 -4.03 7.07
CA LEU A 18 8.36 -2.96 7.98
C LEU A 18 8.04 -3.38 9.40
N THR A 19 9.02 -3.32 10.29
CA THR A 19 8.75 -3.41 11.73
C THR A 19 8.63 -1.98 12.29
N ASP A 20 7.69 -1.75 13.20
CA ASP A 20 7.56 -0.49 13.93
C ASP A 20 8.38 -0.52 15.25
N GLU A 21 8.53 0.61 15.94
CA GLU A 21 9.20 0.68 17.24
C GLU A 21 8.47 -0.14 18.32
N ALA A 22 7.17 -0.38 18.14
CA ALA A 22 6.38 -1.27 18.99
C ALA A 22 6.74 -2.77 18.82
N GLY A 23 7.45 -3.13 17.76
CA GLY A 23 7.74 -4.52 17.37
C GLY A 23 6.62 -5.17 16.54
N ASP A 24 5.61 -4.40 16.13
CA ASP A 24 4.58 -4.85 15.20
C ASP A 24 5.14 -4.88 13.77
N THR A 25 4.90 -5.97 13.05
CA THR A 25 5.36 -6.17 11.67
C THR A 25 4.23 -5.88 10.68
N ALA A 26 4.47 -4.96 9.75
CA ALA A 26 3.64 -4.68 8.60
C ALA A 26 4.25 -5.37 7.38
N VAL A 27 3.53 -6.30 6.77
CA VAL A 27 3.97 -7.03 5.57
C VAL A 27 3.25 -6.46 4.36
N PHE A 28 3.99 -5.76 3.50
CA PHE A 28 3.53 -5.21 2.24
C PHE A 28 3.75 -6.21 1.12
N HIS A 29 2.75 -6.36 0.28
CA HIS A 29 2.80 -7.10 -0.96
C HIS A 29 2.52 -6.11 -2.08
N PHE A 30 3.44 -5.97 -3.02
CA PHE A 30 3.25 -5.09 -4.18
C PHE A 30 2.68 -5.90 -5.33
N PHE A 31 1.69 -5.33 -6.03
CA PHE A 31 1.07 -5.98 -7.16
C PHE A 31 1.48 -5.27 -8.45
N GLU A 32 1.79 -6.04 -9.48
CA GLU A 32 2.01 -5.51 -10.83
C GLU A 32 0.65 -5.39 -11.54
N GLU A 33 0.27 -4.18 -11.94
CA GLU A 33 -0.91 -3.87 -12.79
C GLU A 33 -2.21 -4.61 -12.39
N THR A 34 -2.61 -4.51 -11.11
CA THR A 34 -3.83 -5.17 -10.60
C THR A 34 -4.96 -4.17 -10.48
N TYR A 35 -6.07 -4.37 -11.21
CA TYR A 35 -7.25 -3.52 -11.13
C TYR A 35 -8.40 -4.22 -10.42
N ILE A 36 -9.01 -3.54 -9.46
CA ILE A 36 -10.13 -4.01 -8.67
C ILE A 36 -11.33 -3.09 -8.93
N PRO A 37 -12.42 -3.59 -9.53
CA PRO A 37 -13.66 -2.85 -9.62
C PRO A 37 -14.32 -2.79 -8.24
N LEU A 38 -14.62 -1.60 -7.75
CA LEU A 38 -15.34 -1.39 -6.50
C LEU A 38 -16.62 -0.62 -6.75
N ASP A 39 -17.70 -1.11 -6.16
CA ASP A 39 -19.00 -0.45 -6.18
C ASP A 39 -19.09 0.48 -4.95
N ASP A 40 -19.22 1.78 -5.20
CA ASP A 40 -19.43 2.77 -4.14
C ASP A 40 -20.88 2.74 -3.61
N GLU A 41 -21.21 3.52 -2.58
CA GLU A 41 -22.53 3.55 -1.93
C GLU A 41 -23.68 3.93 -2.88
N ASP A 42 -23.38 4.68 -3.94
CA ASP A 42 -24.32 5.03 -5.01
C ASP A 42 -24.52 3.91 -6.06
N GLY A 43 -23.83 2.77 -5.92
CA GLY A 43 -23.83 1.67 -6.89
C GLY A 43 -23.05 2.00 -8.16
N VAL A 44 -22.08 2.91 -8.07
CA VAL A 44 -21.19 3.29 -9.16
C VAL A 44 -19.94 2.43 -9.08
N THR A 45 -19.74 1.57 -10.08
CA THR A 45 -18.51 0.80 -10.23
C THR A 45 -17.37 1.70 -10.70
N THR A 46 -16.35 1.88 -9.87
CA THR A 46 -15.12 2.58 -10.22
C THR A 46 -13.97 1.58 -10.25
N GLU A 47 -13.12 1.66 -11.27
CA GLU A 47 -11.91 0.84 -11.34
C GLU A 47 -10.81 1.48 -10.49
N PHE A 48 -10.27 0.72 -9.55
CA PHE A 48 -9.12 1.13 -8.75
C PHE A 48 -7.92 0.26 -9.09
N GLU A 49 -6.75 0.88 -9.24
CA GLU A 49 -5.48 0.18 -9.35
C GLU A 49 -4.95 -0.15 -7.95
N CYS A 50 -4.82 -1.45 -7.65
CA CYS A 50 -4.20 -1.93 -6.43
C CYS A 50 -2.68 -1.91 -6.58
N ILE A 51 -2.06 -0.99 -5.85
CA ILE A 51 -0.61 -0.79 -5.85
C ILE A 51 0.04 -1.76 -4.88
N SER A 52 -0.56 -1.92 -3.70
CA SER A 52 -0.04 -2.80 -2.66
C SER A 52 -1.10 -3.16 -1.63
N SER A 53 -0.96 -4.33 -1.02
CA SER A 53 -1.67 -4.71 0.21
C SER A 53 -0.70 -4.78 1.37
N MET A 54 -1.15 -4.42 2.56
CA MET A 54 -0.39 -4.49 3.80
C MET A 54 -1.15 -5.28 4.85
N GLU A 55 -0.53 -6.31 5.41
CA GLU A 55 -1.03 -6.98 6.62
C GLU A 55 -0.37 -6.36 7.85
N TYR A 56 -1.16 -5.83 8.77
CA TYR A 56 -0.68 -5.22 10.01
C TYR A 56 -1.61 -5.53 11.18
N LYS A 57 -1.06 -6.05 12.28
CA LYS A 57 -1.78 -6.41 13.52
C LYS A 57 -2.96 -7.39 13.33
N GLY A 58 -2.95 -8.16 12.25
CA GLY A 58 -4.00 -9.13 11.90
C GLY A 58 -5.10 -8.56 11.01
N ASP A 59 -5.03 -7.27 10.66
CA ASP A 59 -5.89 -6.63 9.69
C ASP A 59 -5.15 -6.47 8.35
N VAL A 60 -5.88 -6.55 7.25
CA VAL A 60 -5.33 -6.38 5.89
C VAL A 60 -5.82 -5.06 5.33
N TYR A 61 -4.91 -4.28 4.77
CA TYR A 61 -5.16 -2.98 4.17
C TYR A 61 -4.73 -2.99 2.71
N TYR A 62 -5.39 -2.22 1.87
CA TYR A 62 -5.15 -2.15 0.43
C TYR A 62 -4.98 -0.69 0.03
N ALA A 63 -3.84 -0.37 -0.56
CA ALA A 63 -3.59 0.91 -1.20
C ALA A 63 -4.07 0.87 -2.65
N LEU A 64 -5.02 1.73 -2.95
CA LEU A 64 -5.76 1.76 -4.20
C LEU A 64 -5.66 3.15 -4.83
N LEU A 65 -5.42 3.21 -6.13
CA LEU A 65 -5.44 4.44 -6.91
C LEU A 65 -6.71 4.48 -7.78
N PRO A 66 -7.59 5.49 -7.61
CA PRO A 66 -8.75 5.63 -8.48
C PRO A 66 -8.28 5.88 -9.92
N LYS A 67 -8.83 5.14 -10.87
CA LYS A 67 -8.59 5.41 -12.29
C LYS A 67 -9.35 6.68 -12.69
N SER A 68 -8.73 7.84 -12.47
CA SER A 68 -9.24 9.11 -12.97
C SER A 68 -8.81 9.29 -14.43
N ASP A 69 -9.73 9.75 -15.28
CA ASP A 69 -9.40 10.17 -16.66
C ASP A 69 -8.83 11.60 -16.68
N ASP A 70 -8.79 12.28 -15.52
CA ASP A 70 -8.40 13.68 -15.36
C ASP A 70 -6.92 13.78 -14.98
N GLU A 71 -6.07 14.08 -15.97
CA GLU A 71 -4.61 14.22 -15.81
C GLU A 71 -4.18 15.50 -15.04
N GLU A 72 -5.12 16.33 -14.57
CA GLU A 72 -4.80 17.62 -13.92
C GLU A 72 -4.69 17.54 -12.39
N GLU A 73 -5.17 16.46 -11.74
CA GLU A 73 -5.06 16.29 -10.29
C GLU A 73 -3.97 15.28 -9.93
N PRO A 74 -3.19 15.50 -8.85
CA PRO A 74 -2.29 14.48 -8.35
C PRO A 74 -3.13 13.27 -7.93
N ASP A 75 -2.82 12.11 -8.49
CA ASP A 75 -3.42 10.84 -8.13
C ASP A 75 -3.24 10.59 -6.62
N GLU A 76 -4.30 10.79 -5.84
CA GLU A 76 -4.32 10.53 -4.39
C GLU A 76 -4.72 9.07 -4.17
N PHE A 77 -3.78 8.27 -3.64
CA PHE A 77 -4.09 6.89 -3.27
C PHE A 77 -4.97 6.87 -2.01
N VAL A 78 -5.93 5.97 -2.01
CA VAL A 78 -6.81 5.70 -0.88
C VAL A 78 -6.41 4.38 -0.24
N VAL A 79 -6.51 4.30 1.08
CA VAL A 79 -6.30 3.07 1.82
C VAL A 79 -7.63 2.55 2.32
N LEU A 80 -7.96 1.31 1.96
CA LEU A 80 -9.13 0.60 2.45
C LEU A 80 -8.72 -0.62 3.28
N LYS A 81 -9.49 -0.93 4.31
CA LYS A 81 -9.37 -2.14 5.12
C LYS A 81 -10.16 -3.27 4.47
N GLY A 82 -9.51 -4.41 4.27
CA GLY A 82 -10.15 -5.62 3.78
C GLY A 82 -10.64 -6.49 4.94
N GLU A 83 -11.91 -6.86 4.89
CA GLU A 83 -12.55 -7.78 5.81
C GLU A 83 -13.06 -9.01 5.05
N GLU A 84 -12.71 -10.20 5.53
CA GLU A 84 -13.24 -11.45 4.99
C GLU A 84 -14.67 -11.68 5.54
N ASN A 85 -15.65 -11.74 4.65
CA ASN A 85 -17.06 -11.92 5.02
C ASN A 85 -17.70 -13.00 4.13
N ASP A 86 -17.93 -14.19 4.72
CA ASP A 86 -18.71 -15.29 4.10
C ASP A 86 -18.28 -15.59 2.63
N ASP A 87 -16.96 -15.76 2.41
CA ASP A 87 -16.29 -15.99 1.11
C ASP A 87 -16.13 -14.75 0.19
N GLU A 88 -16.55 -13.56 0.60
CA GLU A 88 -16.33 -12.31 -0.13
C GLU A 88 -15.34 -11.38 0.62
N LEU A 89 -14.42 -10.74 -0.12
CA LEU A 89 -13.55 -9.70 0.42
C LEU A 89 -14.28 -8.36 0.34
N LEU A 90 -14.60 -7.78 1.48
CA LEU A 90 -15.21 -6.45 1.59
C LEU A 90 -14.11 -5.43 1.89
N LEU A 91 -14.00 -4.41 1.05
CA LEU A 91 -13.11 -3.28 1.30
C LEU A 91 -13.92 -2.13 1.90
N THR A 92 -13.54 -1.67 3.09
CA THR A 92 -14.18 -0.57 3.80
C THR A 92 -13.17 0.51 4.16
N SER A 93 -13.63 1.74 4.30
CA SER A 93 -12.80 2.83 4.83
C SER A 93 -12.42 2.56 6.29
N ILE A 94 -11.25 3.04 6.70
CA ILE A 94 -10.79 2.95 8.09
C ILE A 94 -11.54 4.00 8.93
N ASP A 95 -12.37 3.56 9.88
CA ASP A 95 -13.12 4.46 10.79
C ASP A 95 -12.22 5.20 11.79
N ASP A 96 -11.12 4.57 12.22
CA ASP A 96 -10.19 5.15 13.19
C ASP A 96 -9.16 6.07 12.50
N GLU A 97 -9.24 7.37 12.77
CA GLU A 97 -8.34 8.37 12.17
C GLU A 97 -6.86 8.12 12.52
N GLU A 98 -6.57 7.73 13.77
CA GLU A 98 -5.21 7.40 14.22
C GLU A 98 -4.66 6.17 13.47
N GLU A 99 -5.52 5.17 13.23
CA GLU A 99 -5.15 3.99 12.46
C GLU A 99 -4.89 4.38 11.00
N ASN A 100 -5.84 5.06 10.35
CA ASN A 100 -5.71 5.48 8.96
C ASN A 100 -4.42 6.28 8.71
N GLN A 101 -4.12 7.26 9.56
CA GLN A 101 -2.88 8.02 9.47
C GLN A 101 -1.64 7.11 9.58
N LYS A 102 -1.62 6.20 10.57
CA LYS A 102 -0.51 5.28 10.78
C LYS A 102 -0.31 4.34 9.58
N ILE A 103 -1.40 3.78 9.06
CA ILE A 103 -1.37 2.90 7.89
C ILE A 103 -0.88 3.66 6.65
N GLY A 104 -1.39 4.87 6.41
CA GLY A 104 -0.94 5.72 5.31
C GLY A 104 0.55 6.05 5.40
N GLU A 105 1.06 6.40 6.59
CA GLU A 105 2.49 6.62 6.81
C GLU A 105 3.33 5.37 6.55
N LEU A 106 2.83 4.19 6.93
CA LEU A 106 3.50 2.92 6.69
C LEU A 106 3.57 2.60 5.18
N PHE A 107 2.48 2.80 4.43
CA PHE A 107 2.47 2.66 2.97
C PHE A 107 3.44 3.62 2.29
N LEU A 108 3.42 4.90 2.65
CA LEU A 108 4.36 5.89 2.13
C LEU A 108 5.80 5.45 2.42
N LYS A 109 6.09 5.03 3.66
CA LYS A 109 7.43 4.57 4.04
C LYS A 109 7.87 3.35 3.23
N ALA A 110 6.98 2.40 2.98
CA ALA A 110 7.26 1.23 2.16
C ALA A 110 7.53 1.61 0.70
N LEU A 111 6.68 2.46 0.11
CA LEU A 111 6.81 2.98 -1.26
C LEU A 111 8.11 3.77 -1.44
N PHE A 112 8.41 4.72 -0.54
CA PHE A 112 9.67 5.47 -0.56
C PHE A 112 10.88 4.55 -0.37
N SER A 113 10.77 3.53 0.46
CA SER A 113 11.87 2.59 0.66
C SER A 113 12.10 1.69 -0.55
N LEU A 114 11.06 1.40 -1.34
CA LEU A 114 11.17 0.72 -2.64
C LEU A 114 11.82 1.65 -3.68
N GLU A 115 11.40 2.92 -3.72
CA GLU A 115 11.93 3.93 -4.66
C GLU A 115 13.42 4.23 -4.40
N ASP A 116 13.82 4.42 -3.13
CA ASP A 116 15.22 4.67 -2.73
C ASP A 116 16.17 3.52 -3.14
N MET A 117 15.66 2.29 -3.22
CA MET A 117 16.43 1.12 -3.69
C MET A 117 16.49 0.99 -5.21
N SER A 118 15.58 1.63 -5.93
CA SER A 118 15.55 1.63 -7.40
C SER A 118 16.49 2.66 -8.05
N ASP A 119 17.12 3.54 -7.26
CA ASP A 119 18.10 4.54 -7.73
C ASP A 119 19.56 4.00 -7.80
N ASP A 120 19.79 2.68 -7.71
CA ASP A 120 21.13 2.07 -7.83
C ASP A 120 21.47 1.45 -9.21
N ASP A 121 20.90 1.96 -10.31
CA ASP A 121 21.53 1.81 -11.64
C ASP A 121 21.29 3.05 -12.52
N GLY A 122 22.07 4.12 -12.25
CA GLY A 122 21.83 5.43 -12.88
C GLY A 122 23.00 6.40 -13.10
N GLY A 123 24.26 6.06 -12.81
CA GLY A 123 25.42 6.71 -13.46
C GLY A 123 26.15 7.85 -12.74
N ILE A 124 27.46 7.65 -12.63
CA ILE A 124 28.55 8.64 -12.61
C ILE A 124 28.20 10.11 -12.97
N LEU A 125 28.44 11.02 -12.02
CA LEU A 125 28.91 12.37 -12.36
C LEU A 125 30.27 12.58 -11.70
N GLN A 126 31.30 12.30 -12.50
CA GLN A 126 32.68 12.73 -12.31
C GLN A 126 32.83 14.22 -12.62
#